data_AF-A0A3P7Q844-F1
#
_entry.id   AF-A0A3P7Q844-F1
#
_cell.length_a   1.000
_cell.length_b   1.000
_cell.length_c   1.000
_cell.angle_alpha   90.00
_cell.angle_beta   90.00
_cell.angle_gamma   90.00
#
_symmetry.space_group_name_H-M   'P 1'
#
loop_
_entity.id
_entity.type
_entity.pdbx_description
1 polymer ?
#
loop_
_entity_poly.entity_id
_entity_poly.type
_entity_poly.pdbx_seq_one_letter_code
_entity_poly.pdbx_strand_id
1 'polypeptide(L)'
;MIRTESVWEILCYERKRLKQDMTSYDVALQNLFIGQTVFARYNNRMYRINRINYDQTPYSEFTLADGNVTSLKGYFEKLCNFVIREDHQPILVSEVKAKQAGEASMVVYLIPELVYRTGLTSEMRHDFRCMKELSAYIRLDPQSRSQTTTRLLEKIIGNEWDIVLNKDLDFPSRELEAGRLYGADPQGYA
;
A
#
# COMPACT_ATOMS: atom_id res chain seq x y z
N MET A 1 3.04 -4.05 2.82
CA MET A 1 2.40 -5.26 2.26
C MET A 1 1.54 -4.86 1.08
N ILE A 2 1.77 -5.47 -0.08
CA ILE A 2 1.04 -5.22 -1.33
C ILE A 2 0.21 -6.47 -1.62
N ARG A 3 -1.04 -6.30 -2.06
CA ARG A 3 -1.91 -7.42 -2.41
C ARG A 3 -1.59 -7.97 -3.79
N THR A 4 -1.99 -9.21 -4.03
CA THR A 4 -1.87 -9.88 -5.33
C THR A 4 -2.92 -9.36 -6.31
N GLU A 5 -4.10 -9.00 -5.82
CA GLU A 5 -5.23 -8.54 -6.60
C GLU A 5 -5.04 -7.10 -7.10
N SER A 6 -5.31 -6.90 -8.39
CA SER A 6 -5.41 -5.58 -8.99
C SER A 6 -6.63 -4.84 -8.46
N VAL A 7 -6.62 -3.52 -8.54
CA VAL A 7 -7.79 -2.72 -8.18
C VAL A 7 -8.96 -3.04 -9.11
N TRP A 8 -8.70 -3.33 -10.39
CA TRP A 8 -9.73 -3.74 -11.34
C TRP A 8 -10.49 -5.00 -10.92
N GLU A 9 -9.80 -6.04 -10.44
CA GLU A 9 -10.44 -7.28 -9.99
C GLU A 9 -11.41 -7.02 -8.82
N ILE A 10 -11.04 -6.13 -7.91
CA ILE A 10 -11.88 -5.70 -6.78
C ILE A 10 -13.12 -4.94 -7.30
N LEU A 11 -12.95 -4.04 -8.26
CA LEU A 11 -14.06 -3.34 -8.91
C LEU A 11 -15.04 -4.33 -9.54
N CYS A 12 -14.55 -5.32 -10.28
CA CYS A 12 -15.38 -6.36 -10.88
C CYS A 12 -16.13 -7.21 -9.84
N TYR A 13 -15.46 -7.56 -8.73
CA TYR A 13 -16.07 -8.33 -7.65
C TYR A 13 -17.23 -7.55 -7.00
N GLU A 14 -17.02 -6.28 -6.66
CA GLU A 14 -18.05 -5.42 -6.07
C GLU A 14 -19.23 -5.20 -7.01
N ARG A 15 -18.96 -5.02 -8.32
CA ARG A 15 -20.01 -4.85 -9.34
C ARG A 15 -20.90 -6.09 -9.44
N LYS A 16 -20.32 -7.29 -9.36
CA LYS A 16 -21.05 -8.56 -9.35
C LYS A 16 -21.86 -8.74 -8.06
N ARG A 17 -21.27 -8.41 -6.91
CA ARG A 17 -21.91 -8.52 -5.59
C ARG A 17 -23.17 -7.67 -5.48
N LEU A 18 -23.15 -6.46 -6.02
CA LEU A 18 -24.25 -5.49 -5.93
C LEU A 18 -25.26 -5.57 -7.09
N LYS A 19 -25.23 -6.65 -7.90
CA LYS A 19 -26.21 -6.92 -8.97
C LYS A 19 -26.46 -5.74 -9.93
N GLN A 20 -25.43 -4.95 -10.23
CA GLN A 20 -25.50 -3.76 -11.10
C GLN A 20 -26.36 -2.59 -10.58
N ASP A 21 -26.70 -2.52 -9.29
CA ASP A 21 -27.21 -1.27 -8.72
C ASP A 21 -26.11 -0.21 -8.72
N MET A 22 -26.18 0.73 -9.67
CA MET A 22 -25.14 1.72 -9.93
C MET A 22 -24.95 2.69 -8.76
N THR A 23 -26.01 3.07 -8.05
CA THR A 23 -25.94 4.02 -6.93
C THR A 23 -25.25 3.38 -5.74
N SER A 24 -25.68 2.16 -5.38
CA SER A 24 -25.06 1.40 -4.30
C SER A 24 -23.62 1.02 -4.61
N TYR A 25 -23.33 0.72 -5.89
CA TYR A 25 -21.98 0.43 -6.36
C TYR A 25 -21.04 1.62 -6.20
N ASP A 26 -21.44 2.81 -6.67
CA ASP A 26 -20.61 4.02 -6.54
C ASP A 26 -20.32 4.35 -5.06
N VAL A 27 -21.34 4.34 -4.19
CA VAL A 27 -21.16 4.58 -2.75
C VAL A 27 -20.20 3.55 -2.13
N ALA A 28 -20.32 2.27 -2.49
CA ALA A 28 -19.42 1.23 -2.01
C ALA A 28 -17.98 1.47 -2.48
N LEU A 29 -17.79 1.82 -3.75
CA LEU A 29 -16.46 2.11 -4.31
C LEU A 29 -15.81 3.33 -3.69
N GLN A 30 -16.57 4.40 -3.49
CA GLN A 30 -16.08 5.62 -2.85
C GLN A 30 -15.56 5.31 -1.45
N ASN A 31 -16.36 4.61 -0.63
CA ASN A 31 -15.96 4.19 0.72
C ASN A 31 -14.76 3.25 0.72
N LEU A 32 -14.68 2.37 -0.27
CA LEU A 32 -13.60 1.41 -0.39
C LEU A 32 -12.30 2.07 -0.79
N PHE A 33 -12.28 2.94 -1.81
CA PHE A 33 -11.06 3.39 -2.49
C PHE A 33 -10.63 4.80 -2.13
N ILE A 34 -11.55 5.73 -1.89
CA ILE A 34 -11.18 7.12 -1.59
C ILE A 34 -10.40 7.15 -0.28
N GLY A 35 -9.24 7.80 -0.32
CA GLY A 35 -8.31 7.88 0.80
C GLY A 35 -7.49 6.62 1.05
N GLN A 36 -7.63 5.56 0.24
CA GLN A 36 -6.73 4.41 0.30
C GLN A 36 -5.47 4.66 -0.52
N THR A 37 -4.39 3.96 -0.16
CA THR A 37 -3.14 3.96 -0.91
C THR A 37 -3.04 2.73 -1.79
N VAL A 38 -2.73 2.94 -3.07
CA VAL A 38 -2.46 1.90 -4.06
C VAL A 38 -1.01 1.90 -4.47
N PHE A 39 -0.52 0.74 -4.88
CA PHE A 39 0.84 0.53 -5.35
C PHE A 39 0.84 0.28 -6.86
N ALA A 40 1.61 1.08 -7.58
CA ALA A 40 1.87 0.91 -9.00
C ALA A 40 3.14 0.06 -9.17
N ARG A 41 3.00 -1.17 -9.67
CA ARG A 41 4.15 -2.09 -9.84
C ARG A 41 5.13 -1.60 -10.90
N TYR A 42 4.66 -0.91 -11.94
CA TYR A 42 5.48 -0.48 -13.07
C TYR A 42 6.53 0.58 -12.72
N ASN A 43 6.34 1.34 -11.64
CA ASN A 43 7.29 2.36 -11.20
C ASN A 43 7.64 2.25 -9.70
N ASN A 44 7.16 1.22 -9.00
CA ASN A 44 7.30 1.02 -7.56
C ASN A 44 6.87 2.23 -6.70
N ARG A 45 5.90 3.03 -7.16
CA ARG A 45 5.37 4.18 -6.41
C ARG A 45 4.02 3.87 -5.78
N MET A 46 3.77 4.54 -4.66
CA MET A 46 2.51 4.52 -3.97
C MET A 46 1.73 5.81 -4.24
N TYR A 47 0.44 5.69 -4.43
CA TYR A 47 -0.46 6.80 -4.73
C TYR A 47 -1.67 6.74 -3.81
N ARG A 48 -2.08 7.89 -3.27
CA ARG A 48 -3.33 8.01 -2.51
C ARG A 48 -4.46 8.33 -3.49
N ILE A 49 -5.53 7.57 -3.46
CA ILE A 49 -6.70 7.83 -4.31
C ILE A 49 -7.50 8.98 -3.70
N ASN A 50 -7.79 10.01 -4.50
CA ASN A 50 -8.62 11.14 -4.11
C ASN A 50 -10.03 11.00 -4.67
N ARG A 51 -10.16 10.57 -5.93
CA ARG A 51 -11.45 10.31 -6.58
C ARG A 51 -11.34 9.20 -7.62
N ILE A 52 -12.51 8.73 -8.06
CA ILE A 52 -12.68 7.86 -9.22
C ILE A 52 -13.34 8.71 -10.30
N ASN A 53 -12.76 8.70 -11.51
CA ASN A 53 -13.29 9.39 -12.67
C ASN A 53 -13.96 8.36 -13.61
N TYR A 54 -15.28 8.47 -13.75
CA TYR A 54 -16.08 7.60 -14.62
C TYR A 54 -16.21 8.12 -16.05
N ASP A 55 -15.92 9.41 -16.29
CA ASP A 55 -16.00 10.04 -17.61
C ASP A 55 -14.76 9.71 -18.46
N GLN A 56 -13.66 9.37 -17.81
CA GLN A 56 -12.41 8.97 -18.46
C GLN A 56 -12.26 7.46 -18.48
N THR A 57 -11.66 6.97 -19.56
CA THR A 57 -11.34 5.56 -19.79
C THR A 57 -9.88 5.44 -20.25
N PRO A 58 -9.31 4.23 -20.33
CA PRO A 58 -8.00 4.02 -20.96
C PRO A 58 -7.85 4.63 -22.36
N TYR A 59 -8.94 4.82 -23.12
CA TYR A 59 -8.90 5.48 -24.42
C TYR A 59 -8.86 7.01 -24.36
N SER A 60 -9.11 7.62 -23.20
CA SER A 60 -9.02 9.06 -23.04
C SER A 60 -7.61 9.56 -23.36
N GLU A 61 -7.55 10.65 -24.13
CA GLU A 61 -6.30 11.26 -24.60
C GLU A 61 -5.82 12.36 -23.66
N PHE A 62 -4.51 12.55 -23.63
CA PHE A 62 -3.86 13.66 -22.94
C PHE A 62 -2.62 14.10 -23.70
N THR A 63 -2.22 15.36 -23.49
CA THR A 63 -1.01 15.93 -24.08
C THR A 63 0.18 15.68 -23.17
N LEU A 64 1.23 15.09 -23.70
CA LEU A 64 2.51 14.91 -23.01
C LEU A 64 3.26 16.23 -22.88
N ALA A 65 4.28 16.24 -22.03
CA ALA A 65 5.16 17.39 -21.86
C ALA A 65 5.93 17.77 -23.14
N ASP A 66 6.11 16.82 -24.07
CA ASP A 66 6.73 17.03 -25.38
C ASP A 66 5.76 17.59 -26.44
N GLY A 67 4.47 17.77 -26.09
CA GLY A 67 3.42 18.25 -26.98
C GLY A 67 2.71 17.15 -27.77
N ASN A 68 3.14 15.89 -27.70
CA ASN A 68 2.47 14.78 -28.37
C ASN A 68 1.17 14.40 -27.65
N VAL A 69 0.11 14.15 -28.43
CA VAL A 69 -1.14 13.61 -27.90
C VAL A 69 -1.07 12.09 -27.92
N THR A 70 -1.40 11.45 -26.79
CA THR A 70 -1.53 9.99 -26.71
C THR A 70 -2.71 9.62 -25.82
N SER A 71 -3.24 8.42 -26.01
CA SER A 71 -4.18 7.82 -25.06
C SER A 71 -3.48 7.33 -23.79
N LEU A 72 -4.20 7.30 -22.67
CA LEU A 72 -3.74 6.71 -21.41
C LEU A 72 -3.26 5.27 -21.64
N LYS A 73 -4.02 4.47 -22.41
CA LYS A 73 -3.65 3.11 -22.81
C LYS A 73 -2.31 3.10 -23.55
N GLY A 74 -2.18 3.86 -24.64
CA GLY A 74 -0.95 3.89 -25.43
C GLY A 74 0.28 4.34 -24.64
N TYR A 75 0.10 5.26 -23.68
CA TYR A 75 1.17 5.67 -22.78
C TYR A 75 1.58 4.54 -21.83
N PHE A 76 0.62 3.92 -21.14
CA PHE A 76 0.92 2.90 -20.13
C PHE A 76 1.38 1.57 -20.74
N GLU A 77 0.90 1.20 -21.93
CA GLU A 77 1.38 -0.02 -22.62
C GLU A 77 2.86 0.12 -23.02
N LYS A 78 3.27 1.30 -23.51
CA LYS A 78 4.68 1.61 -23.80
C LYS A 78 5.55 1.66 -22.54
N LEU A 79 5.01 2.18 -21.45
CA LEU A 79 5.75 2.31 -20.18
C LEU A 79 5.92 0.97 -19.46
N CYS A 80 4.85 0.16 -19.42
CA CYS A 80 4.78 -1.03 -18.58
C CYS A 80 5.12 -2.32 -19.33
N ASN A 81 5.24 -2.30 -20.66
CA ASN A 81 5.29 -3.49 -21.52
C ASN A 81 4.15 -4.49 -21.21
N PHE A 82 2.98 -3.98 -20.84
CA PHE A 82 1.81 -4.78 -20.48
C PHE A 82 0.62 -4.31 -21.32
N VAL A 83 -0.17 -5.26 -21.84
CA VAL A 83 -1.37 -4.97 -22.63
C VAL A 83 -2.55 -4.75 -21.70
N ILE A 84 -3.17 -3.58 -21.80
CA ILE A 84 -4.38 -3.26 -21.02
C ILE A 84 -5.54 -4.00 -21.67
N ARG A 85 -6.16 -4.91 -20.92
CA ARG A 85 -7.22 -5.78 -21.46
C ARG A 85 -8.58 -5.10 -21.43
N GLU A 86 -8.80 -4.26 -20.43
CA GLU A 86 -10.13 -3.74 -20.12
C GLU A 86 -10.21 -2.26 -20.44
N ASP A 87 -10.89 -1.96 -21.53
CA ASP A 87 -10.87 -0.63 -22.13
C ASP A 87 -11.89 0.34 -21.56
N HIS A 88 -12.88 -0.16 -20.81
CA HIS A 88 -13.97 0.62 -20.24
C HIS A 88 -13.87 0.75 -18.72
N GLN A 89 -12.69 0.49 -18.15
CA GLN A 89 -12.45 0.70 -16.73
C GLN A 89 -12.41 2.20 -16.39
N PRO A 90 -12.96 2.62 -15.24
CA PRO A 90 -12.87 4.01 -14.79
C PRO A 90 -11.41 4.32 -14.40
N ILE A 91 -11.06 5.60 -14.37
CA ILE A 91 -9.70 6.04 -14.04
C ILE A 91 -9.64 6.50 -12.59
N LEU A 92 -8.64 6.05 -11.83
CA LEU A 92 -8.39 6.53 -10.48
C LEU A 92 -7.55 7.80 -10.55
N VAL A 93 -7.89 8.80 -9.74
CA VAL A 93 -7.16 10.06 -9.70
C VAL A 93 -6.50 10.24 -8.36
N SER A 94 -5.19 10.49 -8.39
CA SER A 94 -4.39 10.90 -7.24
C SER A 94 -3.99 12.35 -7.40
N GLU A 95 -4.31 13.18 -6.42
CA GLU A 95 -4.02 14.60 -6.42
C GLU A 95 -3.08 14.93 -5.27
N VAL A 96 -1.89 15.41 -5.62
CA VAL A 96 -0.93 15.94 -4.67
C VAL A 96 -1.06 17.45 -4.69
N LYS A 97 -1.69 17.98 -3.65
CA LYS A 97 -1.79 19.43 -3.44
C LYS A 97 -0.40 19.97 -3.10
N ALA A 98 -0.06 21.10 -3.72
CA ALA A 98 1.13 21.86 -3.41
C ALA A 98 1.20 22.15 -1.90
N LYS A 99 2.34 21.86 -1.26
CA LYS A 99 2.52 22.13 0.17
C LYS A 99 3.12 23.52 0.41
N GLN A 100 3.75 24.11 -0.60
CA GLN A 100 4.43 25.40 -0.52
C GLN A 100 3.97 26.35 -1.63
N ALA A 101 4.03 27.65 -1.35
CA ALA A 101 3.75 28.69 -2.34
C ALA A 101 4.78 28.63 -3.47
N GLY A 102 4.36 28.23 -4.67
CA GLY A 102 5.21 28.07 -5.86
C GLY A 102 5.29 26.64 -6.39
N GLU A 103 4.82 25.64 -5.64
CA GLU A 103 4.75 24.26 -6.11
C GLU A 103 3.48 24.04 -6.94
N ALA A 104 3.59 23.38 -8.10
CA ALA A 104 2.44 23.05 -8.92
C ALA A 104 1.68 21.85 -8.32
N SER A 105 0.35 21.92 -8.29
CA SER A 105 -0.46 20.76 -7.91
C SER A 105 -0.32 19.67 -8.98
N MET A 106 0.01 18.45 -8.56
CA MET A 106 0.18 17.32 -9.47
C MET A 106 -1.05 16.43 -9.45
N VAL A 107 -1.61 16.17 -10.62
CA VAL A 107 -2.69 15.21 -10.83
C VAL A 107 -2.12 14.00 -11.56
N VAL A 108 -2.36 12.82 -11.01
CA VAL A 108 -1.91 11.54 -11.56
C VAL A 108 -3.12 10.67 -11.86
N TYR A 109 -3.20 10.21 -13.10
CA TYR A 109 -4.21 9.27 -13.57
C TYR A 109 -3.66 7.85 -13.48
N LEU A 110 -4.42 6.94 -12.88
CA LEU A 110 -4.02 5.57 -12.64
C LEU A 110 -5.09 4.63 -13.20
N ILE A 111 -4.65 3.63 -13.95
CA ILE A 111 -5.51 2.57 -14.50
C ILE A 111 -5.68 1.48 -13.44
N PRO A 112 -6.91 1.16 -13.01
CA PRO A 112 -7.19 0.12 -12.00
C PRO A 112 -6.51 -1.23 -12.22
N GLU A 113 -6.36 -1.67 -13.47
CA GLU A 113 -5.70 -2.94 -13.82
C GLU A 113 -4.20 -2.95 -13.48
N LEU A 114 -3.54 -1.79 -13.51
CA LEU A 114 -2.09 -1.65 -13.32
C LEU A 114 -1.68 -1.34 -11.87
N VAL A 115 -2.65 -1.12 -11.00
CA VAL A 115 -2.40 -0.76 -9.60
C VAL A 115 -3.00 -1.80 -8.66
N TYR A 116 -2.34 -1.96 -7.50
CA TYR A 116 -2.64 -3.00 -6.53
C TYR A 116 -2.98 -2.36 -5.19
N ARG A 117 -3.94 -2.93 -4.48
CA ARG A 117 -4.22 -2.46 -3.11
C ARG A 117 -3.06 -2.75 -2.18
N THR A 118 -2.87 -1.84 -1.24
CA THR A 118 -1.89 -2.00 -0.17
C THR A 118 -2.58 -2.18 1.18
N GLY A 119 -1.86 -2.78 2.12
CA GLY A 119 -2.32 -2.94 3.49
C GLY A 119 -3.32 -4.08 3.70
N LEU A 120 -3.57 -4.35 4.98
CA LEU A 120 -4.53 -5.33 5.45
C LEU A 120 -5.85 -4.64 5.78
N THR A 121 -6.95 -5.16 5.23
CA THR A 121 -8.29 -4.70 5.58
C THR A 121 -8.67 -5.23 6.95
N SER A 122 -9.71 -4.66 7.56
CA SER A 122 -10.30 -5.14 8.80
C SER A 122 -10.55 -6.64 8.73
N GLU A 123 -11.18 -7.13 7.66
CA GLU A 123 -11.59 -8.53 7.53
C GLU A 123 -10.37 -9.46 7.54
N MET A 124 -9.30 -9.09 6.82
CA MET A 124 -8.05 -9.85 6.81
C MET A 124 -7.36 -9.85 8.18
N ARG A 125 -7.48 -8.78 8.95
CA ARG A 125 -6.92 -8.71 10.33
C ARG A 125 -7.71 -9.57 11.31
N HIS A 126 -9.01 -9.73 11.10
CA HIS A 126 -9.86 -10.58 11.94
C HIS A 126 -9.77 -12.06 11.53
N ASP A 127 -9.30 -12.37 10.32
CA ASP A 127 -9.01 -13.76 9.92
C ASP A 127 -7.74 -14.28 10.59
N PHE A 128 -7.93 -15.15 11.58
CA PHE A 128 -6.86 -15.78 12.34
C PHE A 128 -5.92 -16.61 11.46
N ARG A 129 -6.41 -17.27 10.40
CA ARG A 129 -5.57 -18.11 9.53
C ARG A 129 -4.59 -17.23 8.75
N CYS A 130 -5.12 -16.19 8.10
CA CYS A 130 -4.31 -15.19 7.39
C CYS A 130 -3.28 -14.53 8.32
N MET A 131 -3.71 -14.07 9.50
CA MET A 131 -2.81 -13.40 10.45
C MET A 131 -1.77 -14.34 11.04
N LYS A 132 -2.09 -15.62 11.26
CA LYS A 132 -1.12 -16.62 11.73
C LYS A 132 -0.01 -16.82 10.70
N GLU A 133 -0.37 -17.07 9.44
CA GLU A 133 0.61 -17.23 8.35
C GLU A 133 1.46 -15.96 8.18
N LEU A 134 0.82 -14.79 8.13
CA LEU A 134 1.52 -13.52 8.01
C LEU A 134 2.47 -13.24 9.19
N SER A 135 2.06 -13.60 10.41
CA SER A 135 2.86 -13.38 11.61
C SER A 135 4.18 -14.15 11.57
N ALA A 136 4.21 -15.33 10.94
CA ALA A 136 5.45 -16.10 10.78
C ALA A 136 6.51 -15.36 9.96
N TYR A 137 6.10 -14.47 9.05
CA TYR A 137 7.01 -13.67 8.23
C TYR A 137 7.35 -12.31 8.84
N ILE A 138 6.43 -11.69 9.60
CA ILE A 138 6.64 -10.34 10.18
C ILE A 138 7.27 -10.39 11.57
N ARG A 139 6.99 -11.43 12.37
CA ARG A 139 7.51 -11.57 13.74
C ARG A 139 8.86 -12.27 13.72
N LEU A 140 9.91 -11.45 13.64
CA LEU A 140 11.28 -11.91 13.85
C LEU A 140 11.54 -12.07 15.35
N ASP A 141 12.16 -13.18 15.73
CA ASP A 141 12.73 -13.38 17.06
C ASP A 141 13.85 -12.36 17.33
N PRO A 142 14.20 -12.10 18.61
CA PRO A 142 15.21 -11.10 18.96
C PRO A 142 16.56 -11.31 18.28
N GLN A 143 17.01 -12.56 18.14
CA GLN A 143 18.31 -12.88 17.56
C GLN A 143 18.31 -12.60 16.05
N SER A 144 17.29 -13.08 15.32
CA SER A 144 17.13 -12.81 13.88
C SER A 144 16.98 -11.32 13.59
N ARG A 145 16.25 -10.59 14.45
CA ARG A 145 16.11 -9.13 14.35
C ARG A 145 17.44 -8.43 14.53
N SER A 146 18.22 -8.80 15.54
CA SER A 146 19.57 -8.27 15.76
C SER A 146 20.46 -8.48 14.53
N GLN A 147 20.56 -9.72 14.04
CA GLN A 147 21.34 -10.05 12.83
C GLN A 147 20.91 -9.26 11.59
N THR A 148 19.60 -9.13 11.36
CA THR A 148 19.06 -8.37 10.22
C THR A 148 19.43 -6.88 10.32
N THR A 149 19.43 -6.35 11.55
CA THR A 149 19.78 -4.95 11.83
C THR A 149 21.28 -4.72 11.62
N THR A 150 22.14 -5.62 12.12
CA THR A 150 23.59 -5.57 11.87
C THR A 150 23.92 -5.62 10.39
N ARG A 151 23.30 -6.52 9.62
CA ARG A 151 23.47 -6.59 8.15
C ARG A 151 23.05 -5.31 7.44
N LEU A 152 21.98 -4.67 7.91
CA LEU A 152 21.55 -3.38 7.37
C LEU A 152 22.59 -2.29 7.65
N LEU A 153 23.13 -2.24 8.88
CA LEU A 153 24.18 -1.28 9.24
C LEU A 153 25.46 -1.48 8.40
N GLU A 154 25.89 -2.71 8.18
CA GLU A 154 27.03 -3.02 7.30
C GLU A 154 26.82 -2.49 5.88
N LYS A 155 25.63 -2.68 5.32
CA LYS A 155 25.28 -2.15 3.99
C LYS A 155 25.26 -0.63 3.94
N ILE A 156 24.86 0.03 5.04
CA ILE A 156 24.82 1.50 5.09
C ILE A 156 26.23 2.06 5.18
N ILE A 157 27.07 1.53 6.07
CA ILE A 157 28.45 1.96 6.33
C ILE A 157 29.35 1.69 5.12
N GLY A 158 29.07 0.65 4.33
CA GLY A 158 29.81 0.37 3.10
C GLY A 158 29.60 1.37 1.96
N ASN A 159 28.73 2.37 2.11
CA ASN A 159 28.53 3.42 1.11
C ASN A 159 29.45 4.63 1.38
N GLU A 160 29.77 5.40 0.34
CA GLU A 160 30.65 6.59 0.36
C GLU A 160 30.09 7.81 1.14
N TRP A 161 29.25 7.58 2.14
CA TRP A 161 28.73 8.65 2.96
C TRP A 161 29.67 8.82 4.15
N ASP A 162 30.16 10.03 4.39
CA ASP A 162 31.03 10.40 5.51
C ASP A 162 30.25 10.42 6.84
N ILE A 163 29.60 9.29 7.17
CA ILE A 163 28.75 9.08 8.33
C ILE A 163 29.32 7.91 9.12
N VAL A 164 29.82 8.21 10.32
CA VAL A 164 30.29 7.19 11.26
C VAL A 164 29.12 6.73 12.12
N LEU A 165 28.65 5.50 11.88
CA LEU A 165 27.62 4.86 12.70
C LEU A 165 28.26 3.99 13.78
N ASN A 166 27.94 4.25 15.05
CA ASN A 166 28.31 3.36 16.14
C ASN A 166 27.45 2.08 16.08
N LYS A 167 28.10 0.91 16.03
CA LYS A 167 27.43 -0.39 15.95
C LYS A 167 27.02 -0.94 17.32
N ASP A 168 27.69 -0.49 18.38
CA ASP A 168 27.55 -1.04 19.71
C ASP A 168 26.83 -0.03 20.60
N LEU A 169 25.60 -0.39 21.00
CA LEU A 169 24.72 0.45 21.79
C LEU A 169 24.39 -0.30 23.08
N ASP A 170 25.31 -0.20 24.04
CA ASP A 170 25.15 -0.78 25.37
C ASP A 170 24.45 0.21 26.30
N PHE A 171 23.43 -0.26 27.00
CA PHE A 171 22.70 0.50 28.01
C PHE A 171 22.64 -0.30 29.31
N PRO A 172 22.87 0.35 30.47
CA PRO A 172 22.75 -0.31 31.75
C PRO A 172 21.29 -0.74 31.97
N SER A 173 21.07 -2.02 32.20
CA SER A 173 19.75 -2.58 32.53
C SER A 173 19.71 -3.12 33.95
N ARG A 174 18.54 -3.09 34.58
CA ARG A 174 18.27 -3.78 35.84
C ARG A 174 17.09 -4.73 35.65
N GLU A 175 17.21 -5.94 36.15
CA GLU A 175 16.08 -6.85 36.29
C GLU A 175 15.39 -6.56 37.62
N LEU A 176 14.06 -6.40 37.59
CA LEU A 176 13.28 -6.16 38.79
C LEU A 176 12.70 -7.48 39.27
N GLU A 177 12.71 -7.70 40.58
CA GLU A 177 12.04 -8.84 41.20
C GLU A 177 10.55 -8.85 40.85
N ALA A 178 10.02 -10.03 40.52
CA ALA A 178 8.60 -10.18 40.19
C ALA A 178 7.72 -9.77 41.39
N GLY A 179 6.75 -8.88 41.14
CA GLY A 179 5.80 -8.46 42.16
C GLY A 179 4.94 -9.62 42.64
N ARG A 180 4.65 -9.67 43.95
CA ARG A 180 3.70 -10.64 44.50
C ARG A 180 2.28 -10.30 44.05
N LEU A 181 1.61 -11.26 43.42
CA LEU A 181 0.18 -11.16 43.12
C LEU A 181 -0.61 -11.61 44.35
N TYR A 182 -1.47 -10.73 44.86
CA TYR A 182 -2.38 -11.04 45.97
C TYR A 182 -3.78 -11.27 45.40
N GLY A 183 -4.33 -12.47 45.60
CA GLY A 183 -5.69 -12.85 45.21
C GLY A 183 -6.43 -13.49 46.38
N ALA A 184 -7.76 -13.44 46.36
CA ALA A 184 -8.59 -14.02 47.42
C ALA A 184 -8.53 -15.56 47.48
N ASP A 185 -8.10 -16.21 46.39
CA ASP A 185 -7.99 -17.66 46.30
C ASP A 185 -6.57 -18.07 45.83
N PRO A 186 -5.70 -18.55 46.74
CA PRO A 186 -4.31 -18.90 46.41
C PRO A 186 -4.17 -20.09 45.44
N GLN A 187 -5.25 -20.84 45.21
CA GLN A 187 -5.24 -22.05 44.38
C GLN A 187 -5.71 -21.81 42.93
N GLY A 188 -6.14 -20.59 42.59
CA GLY A 188 -6.68 -20.24 41.28
C GLY A 188 -8.16 -20.62 41.12
N TYR A 189 -8.89 -19.92 40.25
CA TYR A 189 -10.23 -20.33 39.86
C TYR A 189 -10.13 -21.59 38.98
N ALA A 190 -10.69 -22.70 39.46
CA ALA A 190 -10.81 -23.96 38.73
C ALA A 190 -11.65 -23.82 37.45
#